data_AF-A0A1Z8Y3W4-F1
#
_entry.id   AF-A0A1Z8Y3W4-F1
#
_cell.length_a   1.000
_cell.length_b   1.000
_cell.length_c   1.000
_cell.angle_alpha   90.00
_cell.angle_beta   90.00
_cell.angle_gamma   90.00
#
_symmetry.space_group_name_H-M   'P 1'
#
loop_
_entity.id
_entity.type
_entity.pdbx_description
1 polymer ?
#
loop_
_entity_poly.entity_id
_entity_poly.type
_entity_poly.pdbx_seq_one_letter_code
_entity_poly.pdbx_strand_id
1 'polypeptide(L)'
;MSKTHFLHWTSSLLLLVTIASCPCGALAQGNYIETDPYDSSVAAITRGLQVRRDGSNHNILLALRQMKDQRMRPLFQSMFASDEPSLQIDALLALAEIDEGPIDPFLLQQLSPRDRQLAIMAAVSLDLMDEGVIRGIKNYPDLNEAEKTMAVIVGVRLGMEFDRTLIDELLKSKDATTRLIASVLLSDATEETAQLEEEIAHYNELPLSERIFVVSALIDIASWHPMPSSLALLRQAANDQELSRSLRLAAVDSALGCECENGIVLWQEATRLAQTSGDRSRLGVAAIERGLRTEKWDGISDERQLNQKIARAGASLHDGSDSFEAVQQLLQIRHPLSLQAGLALAEHTDDPRVAEAIRMLVMEEGIKDVRIQPVIGRVMREFGQTAPEGLERLVWKISKLENRTLLGEILLTAVLEENPDLAQTYAKAFEEHPDRTIRSLVILIKARGPEPLDQETKEELAVIATGGGRVSRQVRAIAAWLWLSHHDKTDQAMREIIGKS
;
A
#
# COMPACT_ATOMS: atom_id res chain seq x y z
N MET A 1 8.44 -33.40 1.15
CA MET A 1 7.85 -32.59 0.06
C MET A 1 6.73 -31.77 0.65
N SER A 2 7.04 -30.57 1.11
CA SER A 2 6.10 -29.62 1.71
C SER A 2 6.40 -28.26 1.09
N LYS A 3 5.40 -27.70 0.40
CA LYS A 3 5.42 -26.37 -0.21
C LYS A 3 4.74 -25.42 0.77
N THR A 4 5.51 -24.66 1.52
CA THR A 4 5.04 -23.55 2.34
C THR A 4 5.62 -22.26 1.77
N HIS A 5 4.83 -21.60 0.91
CA HIS A 5 5.01 -20.19 0.56
C HIS A 5 3.68 -19.49 0.86
N PHE A 6 3.59 -18.92 2.06
CA PHE A 6 2.65 -17.83 2.35
C PHE A 6 3.54 -16.63 2.64
N LEU A 7 3.55 -15.70 1.68
CA LEU A 7 4.34 -14.48 1.73
C LEU A 7 3.68 -13.50 2.70
N HIS A 8 4.51 -12.96 3.59
CA HIS A 8 4.28 -11.72 4.30
C HIS A 8 3.92 -10.60 3.31
N TRP A 9 2.66 -10.16 3.36
CA TRP A 9 2.20 -8.92 2.75
C TRP A 9 2.47 -7.78 3.73
N THR A 10 3.73 -7.36 3.81
CA THR A 10 4.21 -6.03 4.22
C THR A 10 5.72 -6.09 4.28
N SER A 11 6.38 -5.14 3.60
CA SER A 11 7.85 -4.93 3.58
C SER A 11 8.68 -5.90 2.73
N SER A 12 8.98 -5.51 1.48
CA SER A 12 10.32 -5.58 0.85
C SER A 12 10.26 -5.19 -0.64
N LEU A 13 10.32 -3.90 -0.94
CA LEU A 13 10.67 -3.39 -2.28
C LEU A 13 12.13 -2.94 -2.24
N LEU A 14 13.03 -3.92 -2.30
CA LEU A 14 14.47 -3.71 -2.43
C LEU A 14 14.80 -3.72 -3.93
N LEU A 15 14.76 -2.54 -4.54
CA LEU A 15 15.10 -2.30 -5.94
C LEU A 15 16.64 -2.20 -6.04
N LEU A 16 17.31 -3.35 -6.20
CA LEU A 16 18.73 -3.41 -6.51
C LEU A 16 18.92 -3.15 -8.02
N VAL A 17 19.26 -1.91 -8.36
CA VAL A 17 19.74 -1.54 -9.70
C VAL A 17 21.22 -1.87 -9.79
N THR A 18 21.58 -2.98 -10.42
CA THR A 18 22.95 -3.29 -10.83
C THR A 18 23.28 -2.54 -12.12
N ILE A 19 24.01 -1.44 -12.00
CA ILE A 19 24.64 -0.76 -13.15
C ILE A 19 25.91 -1.53 -13.52
N ALA A 20 25.80 -2.42 -14.51
CA ALA A 20 26.97 -2.99 -15.17
C ALA A 20 27.57 -1.93 -16.11
N SER A 21 28.70 -1.37 -15.70
CA SER A 21 29.52 -0.50 -16.53
C SER A 21 30.33 -1.36 -17.51
N CYS A 22 30.06 -1.26 -18.81
CA CYS A 22 31.00 -1.71 -19.84
C CYS A 22 31.09 -0.67 -20.98
N PRO A 23 32.27 -0.51 -21.60
CA PRO A 23 32.67 0.73 -22.25
C PRO A 23 32.23 0.81 -23.71
N CYS A 24 32.23 2.06 -24.22
CA CYS A 24 31.99 2.47 -25.60
C CYS A 24 32.51 1.50 -26.68
N GLY A 25 31.69 1.27 -27.71
CA GLY A 25 32.16 0.76 -28.99
C GLY A 25 31.06 0.20 -29.88
N ALA A 26 30.76 0.94 -30.96
CA ALA A 26 29.94 0.61 -32.13
C ALA A 26 28.48 1.09 -32.10
N LEU A 27 28.20 2.04 -33.00
CA LEU A 27 26.86 2.36 -33.49
C LEU A 27 26.28 1.10 -34.12
N ALA A 28 25.52 0.34 -33.34
CA ALA A 28 24.63 -0.67 -33.89
C ALA A 28 23.55 0.08 -34.68
N GLN A 29 23.73 0.20 -36.00
CA GLN A 29 22.61 0.30 -36.93
C GLN A 29 21.87 -1.04 -36.86
N GLY A 30 21.13 -1.24 -35.76
CA GLY A 30 20.16 -2.31 -35.68
C GLY A 30 19.07 -1.99 -36.69
N ASN A 31 18.75 -2.97 -37.54
CA ASN A 31 17.52 -2.98 -38.30
C ASN A 31 16.34 -2.85 -37.32
N TYR A 32 15.96 -1.62 -37.00
CA TYR A 32 14.70 -1.32 -36.34
C TYR A 32 13.62 -1.65 -37.37
N ILE A 33 13.05 -2.85 -37.24
CA ILE A 33 11.77 -3.13 -37.89
C ILE A 33 10.79 -2.17 -37.20
N GLU A 34 10.32 -1.18 -37.95
CA GLU A 34 9.23 -0.31 -37.52
C GLU A 34 8.08 -1.23 -37.08
N THR A 35 7.90 -1.31 -35.76
CA THR A 35 6.92 -2.22 -35.18
C THR A 35 5.60 -1.48 -35.17
N ASP A 36 4.54 -2.08 -35.70
CA ASP A 36 3.21 -1.46 -35.72
C ASP A 36 2.82 -1.06 -34.28
N PRO A 37 2.52 0.23 -34.04
CA PRO A 37 2.04 0.70 -32.75
C PRO A 37 0.80 -0.03 -32.25
N TYR A 38 -0.08 -0.48 -33.15
CA TYR A 38 -1.26 -1.24 -32.77
C TYR A 38 -0.89 -2.61 -32.20
N ASP A 39 -0.15 -3.42 -32.95
CA ASP A 39 0.30 -4.75 -32.49
C ASP A 39 1.11 -4.67 -31.20
N SER A 40 1.95 -3.65 -31.07
CA SER A 40 2.74 -3.41 -29.87
C SER A 40 1.89 -3.04 -28.66
N SER A 41 0.86 -2.23 -28.87
CA SER A 41 -0.07 -1.83 -27.82
C SER A 41 -0.89 -3.02 -27.33
N VAL A 42 -1.43 -3.83 -28.26
CA VAL A 42 -2.10 -5.08 -27.96
C VAL A 42 -1.17 -5.99 -27.15
N ALA A 43 0.06 -6.23 -27.62
CA ALA A 43 1.04 -7.06 -26.92
C ALA A 43 1.47 -6.52 -25.55
N ALA A 44 1.45 -5.20 -25.34
CA ALA A 44 1.73 -4.59 -24.04
C ALA A 44 0.63 -4.89 -23.02
N ILE A 45 -0.64 -4.78 -23.43
CA ILE A 45 -1.78 -5.09 -22.56
C ILE A 45 -1.89 -6.60 -22.33
N THR A 46 -1.73 -7.43 -23.36
CA THR A 46 -1.77 -8.91 -23.23
C THR A 46 -0.73 -9.43 -22.24
N ARG A 47 0.43 -8.78 -22.08
CA ARG A 47 1.42 -9.16 -21.07
C ARG A 47 0.92 -9.03 -19.63
N GLY A 48 -0.06 -8.17 -19.36
CA GLY A 48 -0.73 -8.09 -18.07
C GLY A 48 -1.61 -9.30 -17.78
N LEU A 49 -2.12 -9.97 -18.82
CA LEU A 49 -2.95 -11.18 -18.71
C LEU A 49 -2.13 -12.46 -18.55
N GLN A 50 -0.83 -12.42 -18.82
CA GLN A 50 0.04 -13.59 -18.74
C GLN A 50 0.57 -13.75 -17.32
N VAL A 51 0.03 -14.67 -16.53
CA VAL A 51 0.49 -14.92 -15.15
C VAL A 51 1.96 -15.34 -15.15
N ARG A 52 2.81 -14.62 -14.40
CA ARG A 52 4.24 -14.89 -14.27
C ARG A 52 4.63 -15.11 -12.82
N ARG A 53 5.60 -16.00 -12.59
CA ARG A 53 6.09 -16.33 -11.24
C ARG A 53 6.73 -15.15 -10.50
N ASP A 54 7.19 -14.14 -11.24
CA ASP A 54 7.78 -12.92 -10.69
C ASP A 54 6.74 -11.86 -10.32
N GLY A 55 5.44 -12.13 -10.52
CA GLY A 55 4.35 -11.19 -10.26
C GLY A 55 4.35 -9.96 -11.17
N SER A 56 5.16 -9.93 -12.23
CA SER A 56 5.28 -8.74 -13.09
C SER A 56 4.00 -8.41 -13.85
N ASN A 57 3.11 -9.38 -14.04
CA ASN A 57 1.79 -9.19 -14.62
C ASN A 57 0.86 -8.40 -13.69
N HIS A 58 0.87 -8.70 -12.39
CA HIS A 58 0.05 -7.99 -11.40
C HIS A 58 0.36 -6.49 -11.37
N ASN A 59 1.64 -6.11 -11.45
CA ASN A 59 2.02 -4.69 -11.52
C ASN A 59 1.50 -3.97 -12.78
N ILE A 60 1.35 -4.69 -13.91
CA ILE A 60 0.76 -4.14 -15.13
C ILE A 60 -0.75 -3.98 -14.94
N LEU A 61 -1.42 -4.97 -14.35
CA LEU A 61 -2.86 -4.93 -14.09
C LEU A 61 -3.22 -3.82 -13.10
N LEU A 62 -2.44 -3.65 -12.03
CA LEU A 62 -2.62 -2.56 -11.07
C LEU A 62 -2.55 -1.19 -11.76
N ALA A 63 -1.57 -1.00 -12.65
CA ALA A 63 -1.42 0.24 -13.42
C ALA A 63 -2.60 0.51 -14.37
N LEU A 64 -3.16 -0.54 -14.99
CA LEU A 64 -4.35 -0.41 -15.84
C LEU A 64 -5.63 -0.14 -15.02
N ARG A 65 -5.77 -0.79 -13.87
CA ARG A 65 -6.88 -0.60 -12.91
C ARG A 65 -6.97 0.84 -12.41
N GLN A 66 -5.83 1.42 -12.03
CA GLN A 66 -5.74 2.82 -11.57
C GLN A 66 -6.23 3.85 -12.60
N MET A 67 -6.28 3.50 -13.90
CA MET A 67 -6.85 4.37 -14.92
C MET A 67 -8.36 4.56 -14.79
N LYS A 68 -9.07 3.60 -14.17
CA LYS A 68 -10.54 3.59 -13.99
C LYS A 68 -11.33 3.86 -15.28
N ASP A 69 -10.80 3.43 -16.42
CA ASP A 69 -11.44 3.68 -17.72
C ASP A 69 -12.58 2.66 -17.97
N GLN A 70 -13.81 3.16 -18.07
CA GLN A 70 -15.01 2.35 -18.34
C GLN A 70 -14.89 1.45 -19.57
N ARG A 71 -14.11 1.87 -20.58
CA ARG A 71 -13.92 1.09 -21.81
C ARG A 71 -13.08 -0.17 -21.59
N MET A 72 -12.38 -0.31 -20.46
CA MET A 72 -11.69 -1.54 -20.06
C MET A 72 -12.60 -2.58 -19.41
N ARG A 73 -13.87 -2.26 -19.11
CA ARG A 73 -14.80 -3.23 -18.48
C ARG A 73 -14.85 -4.60 -19.19
N PRO A 74 -14.91 -4.70 -20.53
CA PRO A 74 -14.93 -6.01 -21.21
C PRO A 74 -13.66 -6.84 -20.94
N LEU A 75 -12.50 -6.19 -20.81
CA LEU A 75 -11.24 -6.86 -20.48
C LEU A 75 -11.32 -7.49 -19.09
N PHE A 76 -11.75 -6.72 -18.09
CA PHE A 76 -11.85 -7.21 -16.72
C PHE A 76 -12.94 -8.28 -16.58
N GLN A 77 -14.06 -8.17 -17.29
CA GLN A 77 -15.06 -9.25 -17.35
C GLN A 77 -14.48 -10.55 -17.94
N SER A 78 -13.68 -10.45 -19.01
CA SER A 78 -12.99 -11.60 -19.59
C SER A 78 -11.97 -12.22 -18.63
N MET A 79 -11.21 -11.38 -17.91
CA MET A 79 -10.27 -11.84 -16.89
C MET A 79 -10.96 -12.58 -15.75
N PHE A 80 -12.12 -12.07 -15.31
CA PHE A 80 -12.92 -12.73 -14.27
C PHE A 80 -13.40 -14.12 -14.69
N ALA A 81 -13.69 -14.31 -15.98
CA ALA A 81 -14.07 -15.60 -16.55
C ALA A 81 -12.88 -16.57 -16.77
N SER A 82 -11.64 -16.15 -16.52
CA SER A 82 -10.47 -17.01 -16.67
C SER A 82 -10.34 -18.04 -15.53
N ASP A 83 -9.56 -19.10 -15.75
CA ASP A 83 -9.25 -20.11 -14.74
C ASP A 83 -8.11 -19.70 -13.77
N GLU A 84 -7.57 -18.48 -13.91
CA GLU A 84 -6.42 -18.00 -13.15
C GLU A 84 -6.85 -17.14 -11.95
N PRO A 85 -6.71 -17.63 -10.70
CA PRO A 85 -7.26 -16.93 -9.52
C PRO A 85 -6.76 -15.50 -9.35
N SER A 86 -5.48 -15.25 -9.64
CA SER A 86 -4.92 -13.90 -9.56
C SER A 86 -5.59 -12.92 -10.52
N LEU A 87 -5.96 -13.37 -11.73
CA LEU A 87 -6.66 -12.54 -12.70
C LEU A 87 -8.12 -12.30 -12.27
N GLN A 88 -8.77 -13.31 -11.69
CA GLN A 88 -10.13 -13.18 -11.18
C GLN A 88 -10.22 -12.15 -10.04
N ILE A 89 -9.28 -12.17 -9.09
CA ILE A 89 -9.22 -11.21 -7.98
C ILE A 89 -8.93 -9.80 -8.52
N ASP A 90 -7.92 -9.64 -9.38
CA ASP A 90 -7.61 -8.34 -9.98
C ASP A 90 -8.80 -7.79 -10.79
N ALA A 91 -9.51 -8.64 -11.52
CA ALA A 91 -10.70 -8.28 -12.27
C ALA A 91 -11.87 -7.83 -11.38
N LEU A 92 -12.15 -8.56 -10.29
CA LEU A 92 -13.20 -8.19 -9.33
C LEU A 92 -12.97 -6.78 -8.78
N LEU A 93 -11.74 -6.51 -8.34
CA LEU A 93 -11.37 -5.20 -7.80
C LEU A 93 -11.42 -4.11 -8.88
N ALA A 94 -10.95 -4.40 -10.09
CA ALA A 94 -10.99 -3.49 -11.23
C ALA A 94 -12.42 -3.05 -11.58
N LEU A 95 -13.36 -3.99 -11.58
CA LEU A 95 -14.76 -3.72 -11.90
C LEU A 95 -15.37 -2.77 -10.87
N ALA A 96 -15.13 -3.01 -9.58
CA ALA A 96 -15.57 -2.14 -8.50
C ALA A 96 -14.94 -0.72 -8.58
N GLU A 97 -13.64 -0.65 -8.87
CA GLU A 97 -12.92 0.62 -9.03
C GLU A 97 -13.42 1.45 -10.22
N ILE A 98 -13.78 0.79 -11.33
CA ILE A 98 -14.42 1.44 -12.49
C ILE A 98 -15.81 1.94 -12.14
N ASP A 99 -16.59 1.15 -11.40
CA ASP A 99 -17.94 1.51 -10.95
C ASP A 99 -17.96 2.57 -9.83
N GLU A 100 -16.79 2.94 -9.30
CA GLU A 100 -16.63 3.81 -8.13
C GLU A 100 -17.50 3.35 -6.94
N GLY A 101 -17.60 2.03 -6.78
CA GLY A 101 -18.51 1.39 -5.84
C GLY A 101 -17.90 0.19 -5.12
N PRO A 102 -18.68 -0.44 -4.23
CA PRO A 102 -18.25 -1.65 -3.55
C PRO A 102 -18.14 -2.83 -4.52
N ILE A 103 -17.40 -3.87 -4.12
CA ILE A 103 -17.32 -5.12 -4.91
C ILE A 103 -18.70 -5.78 -5.06
N ASP A 104 -18.94 -6.43 -6.20
CA ASP A 104 -20.19 -7.18 -6.41
C ASP A 104 -20.16 -8.51 -5.63
N PRO A 105 -21.07 -8.74 -4.65
CA PRO A 105 -21.15 -10.00 -3.91
C PRO A 105 -21.46 -11.19 -4.81
N PHE A 106 -22.17 -11.02 -5.91
CA PHE A 106 -22.47 -12.11 -6.82
C PHE A 106 -21.22 -12.58 -7.57
N LEU A 107 -20.33 -11.66 -7.97
CA LEU A 107 -19.03 -12.00 -8.53
C LEU A 107 -18.15 -12.64 -7.46
N LEU A 108 -18.08 -12.05 -6.26
CA LEU A 108 -17.29 -12.59 -5.16
C LEU A 108 -17.65 -14.05 -4.83
N GLN A 109 -18.94 -14.42 -4.88
CA GLN A 109 -19.41 -15.79 -4.62
C GLN A 109 -18.87 -16.82 -5.62
N GLN A 110 -18.58 -16.41 -6.86
CA GLN A 110 -18.09 -17.32 -7.92
C GLN A 110 -16.64 -17.76 -7.72
N LEU A 111 -15.89 -17.07 -6.85
CA LEU A 111 -14.53 -17.45 -6.51
C LEU A 111 -14.48 -18.69 -5.61
N SER A 112 -13.38 -19.44 -5.69
CA SER A 112 -13.11 -20.50 -4.73
C SER A 112 -13.02 -19.92 -3.32
N PRO A 113 -13.34 -20.68 -2.25
CA PRO A 113 -13.32 -20.15 -0.88
C PRO A 113 -11.96 -19.54 -0.47
N ARG A 114 -10.86 -20.08 -0.99
CA ARG A 114 -9.52 -19.52 -0.75
C ARG A 114 -9.33 -18.17 -1.43
N ASP A 115 -9.72 -18.07 -2.69
CA ASP A 115 -9.53 -16.86 -3.50
C ASP A 115 -10.51 -15.75 -3.09
N ARG A 116 -11.70 -16.15 -2.67
CA ARG A 116 -12.71 -15.29 -2.07
C ARG A 116 -12.21 -14.65 -0.78
N GLN A 117 -11.55 -15.39 0.10
CA GLN A 117 -10.90 -14.82 1.29
C GLN A 117 -9.83 -13.77 0.92
N LEU A 118 -8.97 -14.05 -0.06
CA LEU A 118 -7.95 -13.11 -0.53
C LEU A 118 -8.58 -11.85 -1.15
N ALA A 119 -9.66 -12.02 -1.91
CA ALA A 119 -10.43 -10.93 -2.50
C ALA A 119 -11.06 -10.03 -1.42
N ILE A 120 -11.64 -10.62 -0.36
CA ILE A 120 -12.20 -9.86 0.77
C ILE A 120 -11.10 -9.04 1.45
N MET A 121 -9.94 -9.63 1.75
CA MET A 121 -8.82 -8.89 2.37
C MET A 121 -8.34 -7.72 1.49
N ALA A 122 -8.24 -7.94 0.17
CA ALA A 122 -7.83 -6.90 -0.77
C ALA A 122 -8.89 -5.79 -0.88
N ALA A 123 -10.18 -6.15 -0.92
CA ALA A 123 -11.29 -5.19 -0.96
C ALA A 123 -11.37 -4.35 0.31
N VAL A 124 -11.16 -4.95 1.50
CA VAL A 124 -11.06 -4.23 2.78
C VAL A 124 -9.92 -3.20 2.75
N SER A 125 -8.78 -3.57 2.18
CA SER A 125 -7.60 -2.70 2.08
C SER A 125 -7.78 -1.54 1.08
N LEU A 126 -8.67 -1.71 0.09
CA LEU A 126 -9.00 -0.70 -0.92
C LEU A 126 -10.28 0.07 -0.60
N ASP A 127 -10.89 -0.16 0.57
CA ASP A 127 -12.15 0.43 0.99
C ASP A 127 -13.33 0.18 0.03
N LEU A 128 -13.34 -1.01 -0.60
CA LEU A 128 -14.37 -1.46 -1.55
C LEU A 128 -15.43 -2.36 -0.90
N MET A 129 -15.61 -2.26 0.42
CA MET A 129 -16.55 -3.06 1.20
C MET A 129 -17.60 -2.17 1.85
N ASP A 130 -18.87 -2.53 1.72
CA ASP A 130 -19.97 -1.85 2.40
C ASP A 130 -20.91 -2.85 3.11
N GLU A 131 -21.94 -2.34 3.79
CA GLU A 131 -22.91 -3.19 4.47
C GLU A 131 -23.65 -4.13 3.51
N GLY A 132 -23.92 -3.67 2.28
CA GLY A 132 -24.59 -4.46 1.25
C GLY A 132 -23.77 -5.70 0.89
N VAL A 133 -22.45 -5.53 0.73
CA VAL A 133 -21.52 -6.61 0.46
C VAL A 133 -21.49 -7.61 1.60
N ILE A 134 -21.37 -7.15 2.84
CA ILE A 134 -21.32 -8.06 4.00
C ILE A 134 -22.62 -8.84 4.17
N ARG A 135 -23.78 -8.20 3.98
CA ARG A 135 -25.07 -8.90 3.98
C ARG A 135 -25.15 -9.93 2.85
N GLY A 136 -24.62 -9.61 1.67
CA GLY A 136 -24.50 -10.55 0.55
C GLY A 136 -23.65 -11.77 0.91
N ILE A 137 -22.46 -11.56 1.46
CA ILE A 137 -21.52 -12.60 1.87
C ILE A 137 -22.15 -13.54 2.89
N LYS A 138 -22.79 -12.99 3.94
CA LYS A 138 -23.45 -13.79 5.00
C LYS A 138 -24.51 -14.78 4.48
N ASN A 139 -25.05 -14.54 3.29
CA ASN A 139 -26.07 -15.41 2.68
C ASN A 139 -25.49 -16.53 1.81
N TYR A 140 -24.16 -16.63 1.63
CA TYR A 140 -23.61 -17.73 0.84
C TYR A 140 -23.76 -19.07 1.57
N PRO A 141 -24.14 -20.14 0.87
CA PRO A 141 -24.38 -21.46 1.47
C PRO A 141 -23.09 -22.17 1.93
N ASP A 142 -21.93 -21.78 1.40
CA ASP A 142 -20.64 -22.46 1.51
C ASP A 142 -19.56 -21.62 2.23
N LEU A 143 -19.97 -20.65 3.05
CA LEU A 143 -19.04 -19.84 3.85
C LEU A 143 -18.21 -20.70 4.80
N ASN A 144 -16.88 -20.68 4.63
CA ASN A 144 -15.98 -21.32 5.57
C ASN A 144 -15.77 -20.45 6.84
N GLU A 145 -15.16 -21.04 7.88
CA GLU A 145 -14.96 -20.38 9.18
C GLU A 145 -14.12 -19.08 9.09
N ALA A 146 -13.08 -19.07 8.25
CA ALA A 146 -12.25 -17.88 8.05
C ALA A 146 -13.01 -16.75 7.34
N GLU A 147 -13.85 -17.08 6.36
CA GLU A 147 -14.68 -16.11 5.66
C GLU A 147 -15.78 -15.54 6.55
N LYS A 148 -16.41 -16.39 7.37
CA LYS A 148 -17.36 -15.95 8.41
C LYS A 148 -16.69 -14.98 9.38
N THR A 149 -15.48 -15.31 9.84
CA THR A 149 -14.69 -14.46 10.73
C THR A 149 -14.43 -13.09 10.09
N MET A 150 -13.97 -13.07 8.84
CA MET A 150 -13.75 -11.83 8.09
C MET A 150 -15.04 -11.02 7.92
N ALA A 151 -16.16 -11.66 7.59
CA ALA A 151 -17.45 -10.99 7.44
C ALA A 151 -17.91 -10.33 8.75
N VAL A 152 -17.67 -10.96 9.91
CA VAL A 152 -17.97 -10.36 11.22
C VAL A 152 -17.06 -9.17 11.49
N ILE A 153 -15.74 -9.31 11.32
CA ILE A 153 -14.77 -8.23 11.54
C ILE A 153 -15.13 -7.00 10.72
N VAL A 154 -15.36 -7.18 9.42
CA VAL A 154 -15.69 -6.07 8.53
C VAL A 154 -17.08 -5.50 8.87
N GLY A 155 -18.04 -6.34 9.25
CA GLY A 155 -19.34 -5.88 9.72
C GLY A 155 -19.25 -5.00 10.97
N VAL A 156 -18.43 -5.38 11.96
CA VAL A 156 -18.19 -4.56 13.16
C VAL A 156 -17.50 -3.25 12.80
N ARG A 157 -16.48 -3.27 11.92
CA ARG A 157 -15.82 -2.05 11.41
C ARG A 157 -16.82 -1.08 10.76
N LEU A 158 -17.79 -1.62 10.02
CA LEU A 158 -18.84 -0.84 9.36
C LEU A 158 -19.99 -0.43 10.31
N GLY A 159 -19.93 -0.77 11.60
CA GLY A 159 -20.97 -0.43 12.58
C GLY A 159 -22.26 -1.23 12.44
N MET A 160 -22.21 -2.40 11.81
CA MET A 160 -23.36 -3.31 11.70
C MET A 160 -23.72 -3.91 13.06
N GLU A 161 -24.98 -4.34 13.20
CA GLU A 161 -25.44 -5.02 14.41
C GLU A 161 -24.62 -6.29 14.70
N PHE A 162 -24.24 -6.46 15.97
CA PHE A 162 -23.41 -7.57 16.41
C PHE A 162 -24.16 -8.90 16.30
N ASP A 163 -23.63 -9.80 15.48
CA ASP A 163 -24.23 -11.10 15.18
C ASP A 163 -23.77 -12.16 16.18
N ARG A 164 -24.41 -12.17 17.35
CA ARG A 164 -24.06 -13.09 18.44
C ARG A 164 -24.14 -14.57 18.02
N THR A 165 -25.12 -14.92 17.18
CA THR A 165 -25.31 -16.31 16.74
C THR A 165 -24.13 -16.79 15.91
N LEU A 166 -23.65 -15.95 14.99
CA LEU A 166 -22.48 -16.28 14.17
C LEU A 166 -21.20 -16.36 15.01
N ILE A 167 -21.02 -15.46 15.99
CA ILE A 167 -19.90 -15.54 16.94
C ILE A 167 -19.93 -16.83 17.76
N ASP A 168 -21.10 -17.22 18.30
CA ASP A 168 -21.25 -18.47 19.05
C ASP A 168 -21.00 -19.73 18.20
N GLU A 169 -21.14 -19.63 16.87
CA GLU A 169 -20.71 -20.67 15.93
C GLU A 169 -19.17 -20.70 15.80
N LEU A 170 -18.55 -19.54 15.57
CA LEU A 170 -17.09 -19.41 15.40
C LEU A 170 -16.31 -19.82 16.66
N LEU A 171 -16.86 -19.56 17.84
CA LEU A 171 -16.29 -20.02 19.12
C LEU A 171 -16.18 -21.55 19.23
N LYS A 172 -16.91 -22.31 18.41
CA LYS A 172 -16.86 -23.79 18.38
C LYS A 172 -15.93 -24.32 17.28
N SER A 173 -15.26 -23.44 16.53
CA SER A 173 -14.32 -23.82 15.48
C SER A 173 -13.20 -24.71 16.01
N LYS A 174 -12.67 -25.59 15.17
CA LYS A 174 -11.45 -26.35 15.51
C LYS A 174 -10.17 -25.53 15.33
N ASP A 175 -10.22 -24.49 14.52
CA ASP A 175 -9.11 -23.58 14.27
C ASP A 175 -8.95 -22.60 15.43
N ALA A 176 -7.76 -22.61 16.06
CA ALA A 176 -7.46 -21.74 17.20
C ALA A 176 -7.49 -20.26 16.83
N THR A 177 -7.11 -19.92 15.59
CA THR A 177 -7.13 -18.53 15.09
C THR A 177 -8.56 -17.99 15.08
N THR A 178 -9.47 -18.76 14.49
CA THR A 178 -10.90 -18.44 14.43
C THR A 178 -11.51 -18.29 15.82
N ARG A 179 -11.33 -19.27 16.71
CA ARG A 179 -11.91 -19.20 18.07
C ARG A 179 -11.40 -18.00 18.85
N LEU A 180 -10.09 -17.73 18.78
CA LEU A 180 -9.49 -16.64 19.52
C LEU A 180 -9.97 -15.29 19.01
N ILE A 181 -9.99 -15.07 17.69
CA ILE A 181 -10.51 -13.85 17.10
C ILE A 181 -11.99 -13.65 17.45
N ALA A 182 -12.81 -14.70 17.36
CA ALA A 182 -14.21 -14.65 17.76
C ALA A 182 -14.38 -14.31 19.25
N SER A 183 -13.50 -14.80 20.12
CA SER A 183 -13.49 -14.48 21.56
C SER A 183 -13.12 -13.03 21.82
N VAL A 184 -12.16 -12.48 21.07
CA VAL A 184 -11.80 -11.05 21.13
C VAL A 184 -12.98 -10.19 20.70
N LEU A 185 -13.60 -10.51 19.56
CA LEU A 185 -14.76 -9.77 19.03
C LEU A 185 -15.96 -9.84 19.98
N LEU A 186 -16.20 -11.00 20.62
CA LEU A 186 -17.23 -11.14 21.64
C LEU A 186 -16.97 -10.21 22.83
N SER A 187 -15.75 -10.26 23.37
CA SER A 187 -15.34 -9.45 24.52
C SER A 187 -15.45 -7.95 24.21
N ASP A 188 -15.05 -7.50 23.02
CA ASP A 188 -15.18 -6.10 22.62
C ASP A 188 -16.63 -5.66 22.43
N ALA A 189 -17.51 -6.55 21.96
CA ALA A 189 -18.90 -6.20 21.70
C ALA A 189 -19.83 -6.29 22.93
N THR A 190 -19.55 -7.18 23.88
CA THR A 190 -20.46 -7.47 25.01
C THR A 190 -19.82 -7.40 26.39
N GLU A 191 -18.52 -7.10 26.48
CA GLU A 191 -17.73 -7.11 27.73
C GLU A 191 -17.62 -8.51 28.39
N GLU A 192 -18.01 -9.58 27.68
CA GLU A 192 -17.89 -10.96 28.16
C GLU A 192 -16.46 -11.49 27.97
N THR A 193 -15.70 -11.62 29.06
CA THR A 193 -14.28 -11.99 29.01
C THR A 193 -14.00 -13.48 29.22
N ALA A 194 -14.94 -14.25 29.77
CA ALA A 194 -14.67 -15.63 30.21
C ALA A 194 -14.13 -16.54 29.10
N GLN A 195 -14.72 -16.46 27.89
CA GLN A 195 -14.27 -17.25 26.74
C GLN A 195 -12.88 -16.81 26.25
N LEU A 196 -12.62 -15.50 26.26
CA LEU A 196 -11.32 -14.95 25.87
C LEU A 196 -10.22 -15.36 26.85
N GLU A 197 -10.50 -15.32 28.15
CA GLU A 197 -9.58 -15.77 29.20
C GLU A 197 -9.21 -17.26 29.02
N GLU A 198 -10.19 -18.10 28.67
CA GLU A 198 -9.96 -19.51 28.36
C GLU A 198 -9.07 -19.69 27.12
N GLU A 199 -9.37 -19.02 26.00
CA GLU A 199 -8.55 -19.15 24.77
C GLU A 199 -7.14 -18.57 24.95
N ILE A 200 -6.96 -17.51 25.74
CA ILE A 200 -5.63 -16.99 26.09
C ILE A 200 -4.83 -18.00 26.92
N ALA A 201 -5.48 -18.75 27.82
CA ALA A 201 -4.80 -19.82 28.55
C ALA A 201 -4.32 -20.92 27.57
N HIS A 202 -5.19 -21.36 26.67
CA HIS A 202 -4.87 -22.38 25.66
C HIS A 202 -3.83 -21.92 24.64
N TYR A 203 -3.75 -20.62 24.32
CA TYR A 203 -2.76 -20.07 23.38
C TYR A 203 -1.32 -20.47 23.73
N ASN A 204 -0.98 -20.50 25.02
CA ASN A 204 0.37 -20.87 25.46
C ASN A 204 0.69 -22.36 25.27
N GLU A 205 -0.33 -23.20 25.11
CA GLU A 205 -0.21 -24.63 24.86
C GLU A 205 -0.12 -24.96 23.37
N LEU A 206 -0.42 -23.99 22.49
CA LEU A 206 -0.38 -24.17 21.04
C LEU A 206 1.06 -24.38 20.53
N PRO A 207 1.24 -25.20 19.48
CA PRO A 207 2.50 -25.27 18.75
C PRO A 207 2.93 -23.90 18.23
N LEU A 208 4.24 -23.65 18.18
CA LEU A 208 4.80 -22.37 17.70
C LEU A 208 4.24 -21.94 16.34
N SER A 209 4.05 -22.88 15.41
CA SER A 209 3.46 -22.59 14.10
C SER A 209 2.06 -22.00 14.20
N GLU A 210 1.22 -22.51 15.10
CA GLU A 210 -0.15 -22.03 15.30
C GLU A 210 -0.15 -20.68 16.03
N ARG A 211 0.72 -20.50 17.05
CA ARG A 211 0.89 -19.19 17.69
C ARG A 211 1.28 -18.10 16.71
N ILE A 212 2.18 -18.40 15.76
CA ILE A 212 2.56 -17.47 14.69
C ILE A 212 1.36 -17.09 13.82
N PHE A 213 0.52 -18.06 13.43
CA PHE A 213 -0.68 -17.79 12.63
C PHE A 213 -1.69 -16.91 13.40
N VAL A 214 -1.99 -17.25 14.65
CA VAL A 214 -2.90 -16.49 15.51
C VAL A 214 -2.44 -15.04 15.65
N VAL A 215 -1.17 -14.83 16.01
CA VAL A 215 -0.62 -13.49 16.22
C VAL A 215 -0.57 -12.69 14.92
N SER A 216 -0.20 -13.33 13.80
CA SER A 216 -0.17 -12.65 12.49
C SER A 216 -1.57 -12.20 12.07
N ALA A 217 -2.57 -13.08 12.20
CA ALA A 217 -3.95 -12.74 11.89
C ALA A 217 -4.47 -11.62 12.78
N LEU A 218 -4.16 -11.65 14.08
CA LEU A 218 -4.58 -10.60 15.01
C LEU A 218 -3.95 -9.24 14.68
N ILE A 219 -2.65 -9.22 14.32
CA ILE A 219 -1.95 -8.01 13.88
C ILE A 219 -2.58 -7.45 12.60
N ASP A 220 -2.83 -8.31 11.61
CA ASP A 220 -3.44 -7.90 10.33
C ASP A 220 -4.83 -7.29 10.59
N ILE A 221 -5.64 -7.90 11.45
CA ILE A 221 -6.98 -7.40 11.80
C ILE A 221 -6.90 -6.09 12.58
N ALA A 222 -6.02 -6.01 13.59
CA ALA A 222 -5.83 -4.81 14.40
C ALA A 222 -5.39 -3.60 13.57
N SER A 223 -4.78 -3.82 12.40
CA SER A 223 -4.43 -2.76 11.46
C SER A 223 -5.64 -2.08 10.82
N TRP A 224 -6.76 -2.81 10.67
CA TRP A 224 -8.01 -2.29 10.08
C TRP A 224 -9.06 -1.93 11.14
N HIS A 225 -9.06 -2.65 12.26
CA HIS A 225 -10.00 -2.49 13.36
C HIS A 225 -9.30 -2.78 14.69
N PRO A 226 -8.84 -1.73 15.40
CA PRO A 226 -8.21 -1.91 16.70
C PRO A 226 -9.19 -2.53 17.71
N MET A 227 -8.75 -3.59 18.38
CA MET A 227 -9.57 -4.41 19.29
C MET A 227 -8.97 -4.41 20.69
N PRO A 228 -9.45 -3.57 21.63
CA PRO A 228 -8.87 -3.44 22.98
C PRO A 228 -8.81 -4.76 23.78
N SER A 229 -9.78 -5.66 23.61
CA SER A 229 -9.77 -6.97 24.28
C SER A 229 -8.58 -7.84 23.87
N SER A 230 -7.96 -7.57 22.71
CA SER A 230 -6.80 -8.33 22.23
C SER A 230 -5.49 -8.03 22.96
N LEU A 231 -5.42 -6.97 23.78
CA LEU A 231 -4.19 -6.46 24.39
C LEU A 231 -3.46 -7.48 25.26
N ALA A 232 -4.20 -8.33 25.97
CA ALA A 232 -3.60 -9.37 26.79
C ALA A 232 -2.80 -10.37 25.94
N LEU A 233 -3.34 -10.75 24.78
CA LEU A 233 -2.65 -11.63 23.85
C LEU A 233 -1.49 -10.93 23.14
N LEU A 234 -1.69 -9.69 22.68
CA LEU A 234 -0.61 -8.90 22.07
C LEU A 234 0.56 -8.71 23.03
N ARG A 235 0.31 -8.56 24.34
CA ARG A 235 1.33 -8.53 25.38
C ARG A 235 2.07 -9.86 25.51
N GLN A 236 1.37 -11.00 25.47
CA GLN A 236 2.02 -12.32 25.48
C GLN A 236 2.92 -12.48 24.24
N ALA A 237 2.39 -12.15 23.06
CA ALA A 237 3.13 -12.21 21.81
C ALA A 237 4.37 -11.30 21.82
N ALA A 238 4.25 -10.06 22.31
CA ALA A 238 5.35 -9.12 22.43
C ALA A 238 6.50 -9.61 23.33
N ASN A 239 6.21 -10.52 24.26
CA ASN A 239 7.20 -11.06 25.21
C ASN A 239 7.67 -12.50 24.88
N ASP A 240 7.01 -13.20 23.94
CA ASP A 240 7.37 -14.56 23.53
C ASP A 240 8.69 -14.58 22.74
N GLN A 241 9.72 -15.13 23.37
CA GLN A 241 11.08 -15.22 22.79
C GLN A 241 11.18 -16.24 21.66
N GLU A 242 10.22 -17.17 21.53
CA GLU A 242 10.17 -18.13 20.41
C GLU A 242 9.66 -17.48 19.12
N LEU A 243 8.86 -16.40 19.22
CA LEU A 243 8.42 -15.64 18.06
C LEU A 243 9.58 -14.87 17.41
N SER A 244 9.41 -14.51 16.14
CA SER A 244 10.40 -13.67 15.47
C SER A 244 10.41 -12.26 16.09
N ARG A 245 11.57 -11.61 16.07
CA ARG A 245 11.72 -10.22 16.51
C ARG A 245 10.74 -9.28 15.80
N SER A 246 10.53 -9.45 14.50
CA SER A 246 9.60 -8.62 13.72
C SER A 246 8.16 -8.78 14.19
N LEU A 247 7.74 -10.01 14.49
CA LEU A 247 6.38 -10.30 14.96
C LEU A 247 6.12 -9.71 16.36
N ARG A 248 7.12 -9.79 17.26
CA ARG A 248 7.03 -9.14 18.59
C ARG A 248 6.85 -7.64 18.48
N LEU A 249 7.62 -6.97 17.61
CA LEU A 249 7.49 -5.51 17.41
C LEU A 249 6.14 -5.15 16.79
N ALA A 250 5.65 -5.94 15.83
CA ALA A 250 4.35 -5.72 15.21
C ALA A 250 3.19 -5.91 16.19
N ALA A 251 3.31 -6.83 17.17
CA ALA A 251 2.34 -6.97 18.25
C ALA A 251 2.28 -5.71 19.14
N VAL A 252 3.44 -5.08 19.43
CA VAL A 252 3.49 -3.82 20.19
C VAL A 252 2.87 -2.66 19.39
N ASP A 253 3.17 -2.56 18.09
CA ASP A 253 2.55 -1.56 17.21
C ASP A 253 1.02 -1.73 17.12
N SER A 254 0.54 -2.97 16.96
CA SER A 254 -0.89 -3.27 16.95
C SER A 254 -1.59 -2.88 18.26
N ALA A 255 -0.92 -3.11 19.40
CA ALA A 255 -1.43 -2.70 20.69
C ALA A 255 -1.47 -1.18 20.88
N LEU A 256 -0.49 -0.44 20.32
CA LEU A 256 -0.52 1.02 20.28
C LEU A 256 -1.70 1.53 19.44
N GLY A 257 -2.03 0.85 18.35
CA GLY A 257 -3.17 1.20 17.50
C GLY A 257 -4.53 1.14 18.21
N CYS A 258 -4.64 0.49 19.37
CA CYS A 258 -5.86 0.49 20.19
C CYS A 258 -6.09 1.81 20.94
N GLU A 259 -5.14 2.76 20.90
CA GLU A 259 -5.25 4.12 21.47
C GLU A 259 -5.69 4.16 22.95
N CYS A 260 -5.31 3.14 23.72
CA CYS A 260 -5.67 3.00 25.12
C CYS A 260 -4.44 2.98 26.05
N GLU A 261 -4.65 3.27 27.33
CA GLU A 261 -3.59 3.32 28.34
C GLU A 261 -2.78 2.02 28.40
N ASN A 262 -3.45 0.87 28.31
CA ASN A 262 -2.81 -0.44 28.35
C ASN A 262 -1.87 -0.69 27.15
N GLY A 263 -2.21 -0.19 25.96
CA GLY A 263 -1.35 -0.23 24.78
C GLY A 263 -0.09 0.63 24.97
N ILE A 264 -0.25 1.83 25.53
CA ILE A 264 0.87 2.73 25.87
C ILE A 264 1.80 2.08 26.90
N VAL A 265 1.24 1.44 27.94
CA VAL A 265 2.02 0.71 28.95
C VAL A 265 2.81 -0.44 28.32
N LEU A 266 2.22 -1.20 27.40
CA LEU A 266 2.93 -2.26 26.68
C LEU A 266 4.09 -1.71 25.85
N TRP A 267 3.89 -0.60 25.14
CA TRP A 267 4.96 0.07 24.40
C TRP A 267 6.09 0.56 25.32
N GLN A 268 5.77 1.18 26.45
CA GLN A 268 6.78 1.62 27.44
C GLN A 268 7.60 0.45 27.98
N GLU A 269 6.95 -0.68 28.25
CA GLU A 269 7.64 -1.91 28.65
C GLU A 269 8.58 -2.42 27.54
N ALA A 270 8.08 -2.49 26.30
CA ALA A 270 8.84 -2.96 25.15
C ALA A 270 10.06 -2.08 24.85
N THR A 271 9.94 -0.77 24.98
CA THR A 271 11.05 0.18 24.76
C THR A 271 12.14 0.02 25.83
N ARG A 272 11.76 -0.17 27.10
CA ARG A 272 12.70 -0.47 28.19
C ARG A 272 13.42 -1.80 28.01
N LEU A 273 12.72 -2.83 27.52
CA LEU A 273 13.26 -4.17 27.29
C LEU A 273 13.98 -4.32 25.94
N ALA A 274 13.94 -3.31 25.08
CA ALA A 274 14.57 -3.32 23.76
C ALA A 274 16.07 -3.60 23.85
N GLN A 275 16.50 -4.72 23.26
CA GLN A 275 17.88 -5.19 23.32
C GLN A 275 18.81 -4.44 22.36
N THR A 276 18.27 -3.83 21.31
CA THR A 276 19.06 -3.14 20.31
C THR A 276 18.56 -1.73 20.08
N SER A 277 19.46 -0.80 19.75
CA SER A 277 19.08 0.56 19.35
C SER A 277 18.11 0.59 18.18
N GLY A 278 18.17 -0.40 17.28
CA GLY A 278 17.24 -0.49 16.14
C GLY A 278 15.83 -0.94 16.54
N ASP A 279 15.64 -1.61 17.67
CA ASP A 279 14.30 -1.85 18.22
C ASP A 279 13.69 -0.55 18.74
N ARG A 280 14.49 0.22 19.50
CA ARG A 280 14.08 1.53 20.00
C ARG A 280 13.68 2.47 18.86
N SER A 281 14.48 2.56 17.79
CA SER A 281 14.11 3.39 16.64
C SER A 281 12.78 2.97 16.01
N ARG A 282 12.53 1.66 15.85
CA ARG A 282 11.29 1.15 15.24
C ARG A 282 10.07 1.38 16.13
N LEU A 283 10.20 1.11 17.44
CA LEU A 283 9.14 1.38 18.42
C LEU A 283 8.84 2.87 18.54
N GLY A 284 9.88 3.72 18.44
CA GLY A 284 9.71 5.17 18.46
C GLY A 284 8.99 5.69 17.22
N VAL A 285 9.36 5.20 16.03
CA VAL A 285 8.67 5.54 14.78
C VAL A 285 7.22 5.05 14.81
N ALA A 286 6.96 3.82 15.23
CA ALA A 286 5.61 3.28 15.36
C ALA A 286 4.74 4.15 16.28
N ALA A 287 5.26 4.58 17.44
CA ALA A 287 4.54 5.49 18.32
C ALA A 287 4.20 6.85 17.66
N ILE A 288 5.11 7.40 16.83
CA ILE A 288 4.85 8.63 16.07
C ILE A 288 3.81 8.39 14.96
N GLU A 289 3.87 7.26 14.26
CA GLU A 289 2.88 6.85 13.24
C GLU A 289 1.47 6.70 13.80
N ARG A 290 1.36 6.27 15.06
CA ARG A 290 0.10 6.21 15.82
C ARG A 290 -0.29 7.53 16.49
N GLY A 291 0.47 8.61 16.27
CA GLY A 291 0.17 9.93 16.84
C GLY A 291 0.25 9.98 18.37
N LEU A 292 1.07 9.13 19.01
CA LEU A 292 1.13 9.02 20.47
C LEU A 292 1.55 10.33 21.13
N ARG A 293 0.66 10.92 21.94
CA ARG A 293 0.90 12.16 22.69
C ARG A 293 1.26 11.88 24.14
N THR A 294 2.53 11.60 24.40
CA THR A 294 3.05 11.32 25.75
C THR A 294 4.36 12.06 26.03
N GLU A 295 4.64 12.36 27.30
CA GLU A 295 5.96 12.83 27.75
C GLU A 295 6.98 11.68 27.91
N LYS A 296 6.51 10.42 27.96
CA LYS A 296 7.30 9.24 28.36
C LYS A 296 8.10 8.64 27.20
N TRP A 297 9.08 9.38 26.67
CA TRP A 297 9.95 8.95 25.56
C TRP A 297 11.32 8.41 26.00
N ASP A 298 11.60 8.38 27.29
CA ASP A 298 12.92 8.00 27.83
C ASP A 298 13.39 6.60 27.39
N GLY A 299 12.45 5.64 27.24
CA GLY A 299 12.76 4.28 26.80
C GLY A 299 13.25 4.18 25.34
N ILE A 300 13.01 5.21 24.52
CA ILE A 300 13.50 5.30 23.15
C ILE A 300 14.93 5.82 23.10
N SER A 301 15.24 6.82 23.93
CA SER A 301 16.53 7.50 23.94
C SER A 301 17.67 6.55 24.33
N ASP A 302 18.77 6.59 23.58
CA ASP A 302 20.04 5.95 23.95
C ASP A 302 21.23 6.81 23.49
N GLU A 303 22.45 6.26 23.52
CA GLU A 303 23.66 6.99 23.09
C GLU A 303 23.64 7.37 21.60
N ARG A 304 22.77 6.76 20.78
CA ARG A 304 22.70 7.07 19.35
C ARG A 304 21.85 8.30 19.10
N GLN A 305 22.40 9.21 18.31
CA GLN A 305 21.71 10.45 17.91
C GLN A 305 20.34 10.19 17.27
N LEU A 306 20.19 9.15 16.44
CA LEU A 306 18.91 8.83 15.81
C LEU A 306 17.79 8.65 16.85
N ASN A 307 18.05 7.88 17.90
CA ASN A 307 17.06 7.58 18.93
C ASN A 307 16.72 8.81 19.78
N GLN A 308 17.73 9.61 20.12
CA GLN A 308 17.51 10.89 20.80
C GLN A 308 16.64 11.85 19.98
N LYS A 309 16.86 11.91 18.66
CA LYS A 309 16.07 12.76 17.77
C LYS A 309 14.66 12.22 17.54
N ILE A 310 14.47 10.91 17.44
CA ILE A 310 13.13 10.29 17.38
C ILE A 310 12.36 10.59 18.67
N ALA A 311 12.98 10.41 19.83
CA ALA A 311 12.36 10.72 21.12
C ALA A 311 11.96 12.20 21.22
N ARG A 312 12.84 13.13 20.82
CA ARG A 312 12.51 14.57 20.80
C ARG A 312 11.38 14.90 19.82
N ALA A 313 11.38 14.28 18.65
CA ALA A 313 10.30 14.43 17.67
C ALA A 313 8.96 13.95 18.25
N GLY A 314 8.93 12.74 18.81
CA GLY A 314 7.75 12.20 19.48
C GLY A 314 7.25 13.07 20.64
N ALA A 315 8.16 13.56 21.50
CA ALA A 315 7.80 14.43 22.61
C ALA A 315 7.15 15.76 22.15
N SER A 316 7.53 16.29 20.99
CA SER A 316 6.94 17.52 20.44
C SER A 316 5.45 17.38 20.08
N LEU A 317 4.94 16.16 19.87
CA LEU A 317 3.50 15.92 19.66
C LEU A 317 2.68 16.09 20.95
N HIS A 318 3.30 15.89 22.11
CA HIS A 318 2.63 16.07 23.41
C HIS A 318 2.52 17.56 23.76
N ASP A 319 3.64 18.28 23.69
CA ASP A 319 3.71 19.68 24.14
C ASP A 319 3.15 20.67 23.11
N GLY A 320 2.96 20.25 21.85
CA GLY A 320 2.50 21.09 20.74
C GLY A 320 3.47 22.20 20.32
N SER A 321 4.60 22.33 21.01
CA SER A 321 5.67 23.29 20.73
C SER A 321 6.83 22.65 19.96
N ASP A 322 7.39 23.40 19.01
CA ASP A 322 8.65 23.12 18.32
C ASP A 322 8.72 21.83 17.48
N SER A 323 7.59 21.28 17.05
CA SER A 323 7.53 20.12 16.13
C SER A 323 8.38 20.31 14.87
N PHE A 324 8.37 21.51 14.28
CA PHE A 324 9.19 21.81 13.11
C PHE A 324 10.69 21.71 13.41
N GLU A 325 11.16 22.28 14.53
CA GLU A 325 12.57 22.22 14.92
C GLU A 325 13.00 20.78 15.23
N ALA A 326 12.13 20.03 15.92
CA ALA A 326 12.37 18.63 16.24
C ALA A 326 12.56 17.78 14.97
N VAL A 327 11.69 17.96 13.97
CA VAL A 327 11.83 17.27 12.68
C VAL A 327 13.07 17.75 11.92
N GLN A 328 13.37 19.06 11.93
CA GLN A 328 14.58 19.58 11.29
C GLN A 328 15.85 18.91 11.84
N GLN A 329 15.93 18.73 13.16
CA GLN A 329 17.06 18.04 13.77
C GLN A 329 17.06 16.53 13.51
N LEU A 330 15.89 15.92 13.42
CA LEU A 330 15.75 14.50 13.08
C LEU A 330 16.24 14.21 11.66
N LEU A 331 15.88 15.06 10.70
CA LEU A 331 16.25 14.88 9.29
C LEU A 331 17.75 15.09 9.03
N GLN A 332 18.45 15.86 9.87
CA GLN A 332 19.92 16.00 9.79
C GLN A 332 20.65 14.65 9.96
N ILE A 333 20.02 13.65 10.57
CA ILE A 333 20.59 12.30 10.75
C ILE A 333 20.67 11.54 9.42
N ARG A 334 19.84 11.88 8.42
CA ARG A 334 19.81 11.24 7.08
C ARG A 334 19.67 9.73 7.14
N HIS A 335 18.70 9.26 7.92
CA HIS A 335 18.35 7.85 8.06
C HIS A 335 16.93 7.60 7.52
N PRO A 336 16.61 6.46 6.89
CA PRO A 336 15.25 6.20 6.39
C PRO A 336 14.15 6.38 7.43
N LEU A 337 14.37 5.87 8.66
CA LEU A 337 13.44 6.06 9.79
C LEU A 337 13.24 7.52 10.20
N SER A 338 14.21 8.41 9.94
CA SER A 338 14.07 9.83 10.27
C SER A 338 13.04 10.53 9.38
N LEU A 339 12.91 10.11 8.13
CA LEU A 339 11.90 10.64 7.21
C LEU A 339 10.54 10.07 7.52
N GLN A 340 10.47 8.75 7.72
CA GLN A 340 9.24 8.07 8.13
C GLN A 340 8.63 8.72 9.36
N ALA A 341 9.43 8.92 10.42
CA ALA A 341 8.99 9.66 11.60
C ALA A 341 8.65 11.13 11.31
N GLY A 342 9.41 11.83 10.46
CA GLY A 342 9.10 13.21 10.08
C GLY A 342 7.75 13.36 9.38
N LEU A 343 7.37 12.38 8.55
CA LEU A 343 6.09 12.34 7.83
C LEU A 343 4.93 12.06 8.76
N ALA A 344 5.07 11.00 9.53
CA ALA A 344 4.11 10.63 10.56
C ALA A 344 3.86 11.79 11.52
N LEU A 345 4.92 12.52 11.91
CA LEU A 345 4.78 13.69 12.75
C LEU A 345 3.95 14.80 12.08
N ALA A 346 4.12 15.02 10.77
CA ALA A 346 3.33 15.99 10.04
C ALA A 346 1.84 15.61 9.95
N GLU A 347 1.51 14.32 9.90
CA GLU A 347 0.12 13.83 9.91
C GLU A 347 -0.58 14.12 11.23
N HIS A 348 0.17 14.06 12.33
CA HIS A 348 -0.35 14.24 13.69
C HIS A 348 -0.12 15.63 14.28
N THR A 349 0.41 16.57 13.49
CA THR A 349 0.61 17.97 13.90
C THR A 349 -0.67 18.78 13.73
N ASP A 350 -1.12 19.42 14.82
CA ASP A 350 -2.39 20.16 14.83
C ASP A 350 -2.39 21.44 14.00
N ASP A 351 -1.27 22.18 13.93
CA ASP A 351 -1.19 23.41 13.08
C ASP A 351 -0.92 22.99 11.63
N PRO A 352 -1.88 23.19 10.69
CA PRO A 352 -1.73 22.76 9.31
C PRO A 352 -0.54 23.42 8.60
N ARG A 353 -0.16 24.64 9.00
CA ARG A 353 1.00 25.35 8.42
C ARG A 353 2.31 24.72 8.87
N VAL A 354 2.38 24.27 10.12
CA VAL A 354 3.53 23.55 10.65
C VAL A 354 3.62 22.17 10.01
N ALA A 355 2.50 21.46 9.90
CA ALA A 355 2.41 20.18 9.19
C ALA A 355 2.90 20.31 7.74
N GLU A 356 2.40 21.31 7.00
CA GLU A 356 2.85 21.58 5.63
C GLU A 356 4.35 21.92 5.57
N ALA A 357 4.86 22.75 6.48
CA ALA A 357 6.28 23.07 6.55
C ALA A 357 7.14 21.83 6.83
N ILE A 358 6.70 20.94 7.71
CA ILE A 358 7.36 19.66 7.98
C ILE A 358 7.36 18.78 6.74
N ARG A 359 6.23 18.60 6.06
CA ARG A 359 6.15 17.81 4.82
C ARG A 359 7.11 18.37 3.77
N MET A 360 7.11 19.68 3.56
CA MET A 360 8.04 20.35 2.66
C MET A 360 9.50 20.09 3.06
N LEU A 361 9.84 20.17 4.35
CA LEU A 361 11.19 19.91 4.83
C LEU A 361 11.63 18.46 4.61
N VAL A 362 10.76 17.48 4.92
CA VAL A 362 11.00 16.05 4.65
C VAL A 362 11.27 15.85 3.17
N MET A 363 10.48 16.47 2.31
CA MET A 363 10.64 16.37 0.87
C MET A 363 11.95 16.99 0.39
N GLU A 364 12.30 18.17 0.90
CA GLU A 364 13.56 18.85 0.58
C GLU A 364 14.80 18.07 1.00
N GLU A 365 14.77 17.41 2.17
CA GLU A 365 15.85 16.53 2.61
C GLU A 365 15.85 15.21 1.84
N GLY A 366 14.67 14.65 1.58
CA GLY A 366 14.41 13.53 0.69
C GLY A 366 15.14 13.67 -0.64
N ILE A 367 14.90 14.79 -1.31
CA ILE A 367 15.47 15.14 -2.61
C ILE A 367 17.02 15.08 -2.59
N LYS A 368 17.65 15.48 -1.49
CA LYS A 368 19.11 15.61 -1.39
C LYS A 368 19.84 14.28 -1.19
N ASP A 369 19.18 13.21 -0.77
CA ASP A 369 19.83 11.93 -0.45
C ASP A 369 19.23 10.76 -1.26
N VAL A 370 20.04 10.18 -2.15
CA VAL A 370 19.61 9.11 -3.06
C VAL A 370 19.11 7.87 -2.33
N ARG A 371 19.64 7.59 -1.12
CA ARG A 371 19.30 6.39 -0.34
C ARG A 371 17.87 6.41 0.17
N ILE A 372 17.28 7.60 0.23
CA ILE A 372 15.96 7.82 0.80
C ILE A 372 14.89 8.15 -0.25
N GLN A 373 15.28 8.29 -1.52
CA GLN A 373 14.38 8.52 -2.64
C GLN A 373 13.27 7.47 -2.83
N PRO A 374 13.46 6.17 -2.53
CA PRO A 374 12.38 5.19 -2.62
C PRO A 374 11.19 5.46 -1.67
N VAL A 375 11.43 6.15 -0.55
CA VAL A 375 10.37 6.50 0.43
C VAL A 375 9.58 7.72 -0.04
N ILE A 376 10.21 8.62 -0.81
CA ILE A 376 9.63 9.87 -1.29
C ILE A 376 8.40 9.66 -2.17
N GLY A 377 8.37 8.61 -3.00
CA GLY A 377 7.23 8.35 -3.88
C GLY A 377 5.91 8.12 -3.12
N ARG A 378 5.97 7.48 -1.94
CA ARG A 378 4.80 7.32 -1.08
C ARG A 378 4.31 8.66 -0.55
N VAL A 379 5.25 9.45 0.00
CA VAL A 379 4.99 10.78 0.53
C VAL A 379 4.36 11.69 -0.50
N MET A 380 4.85 11.66 -1.74
CA MET A 380 4.35 12.54 -2.80
C MET A 380 2.86 12.31 -3.05
N ARG A 381 2.40 11.05 -3.04
CA ARG A 381 0.97 10.72 -3.22
C ARG A 381 0.12 11.19 -2.05
N GLU A 382 0.57 10.93 -0.82
CA GLU A 382 -0.13 11.41 0.39
C GLU A 382 -0.19 12.95 0.43
N PHE A 383 0.87 13.61 -0.05
CA PHE A 383 0.95 15.06 -0.11
C PHE A 383 0.04 15.68 -1.18
N GLY A 384 -0.07 15.06 -2.36
CA GLY A 384 -0.98 15.52 -3.41
C GLY A 384 -2.44 15.55 -2.97
N GLN A 385 -2.83 14.60 -2.11
CA GLN A 385 -4.18 14.54 -1.53
C GLN A 385 -4.41 15.57 -0.41
N THR A 386 -3.40 15.84 0.41
CA THR A 386 -3.56 16.63 1.66
C THR A 386 -3.11 18.08 1.56
N ALA A 387 -2.20 18.43 0.63
CA ALA A 387 -1.64 19.77 0.47
C ALA A 387 -1.15 20.05 -0.98
N PRO A 388 -2.07 20.14 -1.96
CA PRO A 388 -1.73 20.24 -3.39
C PRO A 388 -0.89 21.48 -3.74
N GLU A 389 -1.15 22.64 -3.13
CA GLU A 389 -0.37 23.87 -3.37
C GLU A 389 1.10 23.71 -2.94
N GLY A 390 1.34 22.98 -1.84
CA GLY A 390 2.69 22.65 -1.39
C GLY A 390 3.41 21.75 -2.39
N LEU A 391 2.70 20.76 -2.93
CA LEU A 391 3.24 19.85 -3.95
C LEU A 391 3.62 20.62 -5.22
N GLU A 392 2.81 21.58 -5.66
CA GLU A 392 3.12 22.42 -6.81
C GLU A 392 4.45 23.18 -6.63
N ARG A 393 4.67 23.79 -5.46
CA ARG A 393 5.93 24.50 -5.18
C ARG A 393 7.12 23.56 -5.23
N LEU A 394 6.96 22.35 -4.70
CA LEU A 394 8.00 21.33 -4.73
C LEU A 394 8.28 20.84 -6.15
N VAL A 395 7.25 20.60 -6.96
CA VAL A 395 7.34 20.27 -8.38
C VAL A 395 8.20 21.28 -9.11
N TRP A 396 7.88 22.57 -8.95
CA TRP A 396 8.65 23.65 -9.55
C TRP A 396 10.10 23.69 -9.04
N LYS A 397 10.32 23.39 -7.76
CA LYS A 397 11.68 23.30 -7.21
C LYS A 397 12.47 22.14 -7.81
N ILE A 398 11.91 20.93 -7.84
CA ILE A 398 12.52 19.73 -8.43
C ILE A 398 12.82 19.98 -9.90
N SER A 399 11.88 20.61 -10.61
CA SER A 399 12.05 20.98 -12.01
C SER A 399 13.26 21.90 -12.23
N LYS A 400 13.82 22.58 -11.22
CA LYS A 400 14.99 23.47 -11.38
C LYS A 400 16.31 22.85 -10.94
N LEU A 401 16.33 21.61 -10.43
CA LEU A 401 17.55 20.97 -9.94
C LEU A 401 18.41 20.40 -11.09
N GLU A 402 19.74 20.49 -10.98
CA GLU A 402 20.65 20.00 -12.03
C GLU A 402 20.60 18.46 -12.20
N ASN A 403 20.38 17.71 -11.11
CA ASN A 403 20.27 16.23 -11.10
C ASN A 403 18.84 15.76 -10.82
N ARG A 404 17.87 16.24 -11.61
CA ARG A 404 16.42 16.08 -11.36
C ARG A 404 15.77 14.82 -11.96
N THR A 405 16.49 13.96 -12.70
CA THR A 405 15.88 12.84 -13.43
C THR A 405 15.15 11.84 -12.54
N LEU A 406 15.82 11.20 -11.58
CA LEU A 406 15.18 10.17 -10.74
C LEU A 406 14.02 10.72 -9.90
N LEU A 407 14.18 11.93 -9.36
CA LEU A 407 13.14 12.58 -8.57
C LEU A 407 11.95 13.02 -9.42
N GLY A 408 12.21 13.56 -10.61
CA GLY A 408 11.16 13.86 -11.58
C GLY A 408 10.41 12.60 -12.01
N GLU A 409 11.11 11.47 -12.19
CA GLU A 409 10.50 10.19 -12.55
C GLU A 409 9.57 9.70 -11.42
N ILE A 410 10.07 9.71 -10.17
CA ILE A 410 9.27 9.33 -9.00
C ILE A 410 8.04 10.23 -8.86
N LEU A 411 8.24 11.55 -8.99
CA LEU A 411 7.15 12.52 -8.88
C LEU A 411 6.09 12.34 -9.96
N LEU A 412 6.51 12.29 -11.23
CA LEU A 412 5.56 12.18 -12.33
C LEU A 412 4.88 10.80 -12.33
N THR A 413 5.53 9.75 -11.83
CA THR A 413 4.88 8.45 -11.63
C THR A 413 3.83 8.50 -10.53
N ALA A 414 4.15 9.13 -9.39
CA ALA A 414 3.20 9.31 -8.29
C ALA A 414 1.96 10.11 -8.74
N VAL A 415 2.19 11.19 -9.48
CA VAL A 415 1.16 12.09 -9.99
C VAL A 415 0.36 11.49 -11.15
N LEU A 416 0.95 10.59 -11.94
CA LEU A 416 0.25 9.89 -13.03
C LEU A 416 -0.96 9.09 -12.52
N GLU A 417 -0.99 8.73 -11.24
CA GLU A 417 -2.08 8.01 -10.58
C GLU A 417 -3.16 8.96 -9.98
N GLU A 418 -2.91 10.28 -9.90
CA GLU A 418 -3.79 11.26 -9.23
C GLU A 418 -4.91 11.82 -10.15
N ASN A 419 -5.61 12.86 -9.70
CA ASN A 419 -6.57 13.61 -10.52
C ASN A 419 -5.88 14.18 -11.78
N PRO A 420 -6.43 13.95 -13.00
CA PRO A 420 -5.83 14.40 -14.25
C PRO A 420 -5.49 15.90 -14.32
N ASP A 421 -6.31 16.77 -13.73
CA ASP A 421 -6.13 18.22 -13.82
C ASP A 421 -4.91 18.70 -13.01
N LEU A 422 -4.74 18.16 -11.80
CA LEU A 422 -3.55 18.41 -10.97
C LEU A 422 -2.30 17.84 -11.65
N ALA A 423 -2.42 16.63 -12.21
CA ALA A 423 -1.32 15.97 -12.86
C ALA A 423 -0.78 16.77 -14.05
N GLN A 424 -1.67 17.29 -14.90
CA GLN A 424 -1.27 18.14 -16.02
C GLN A 424 -0.56 19.42 -15.56
N THR A 425 -1.02 20.04 -14.48
CA THR A 425 -0.38 21.23 -13.91
C THR A 425 1.07 20.95 -13.53
N TYR A 426 1.33 19.80 -12.88
CA TYR A 426 2.68 19.42 -12.49
C TYR A 426 3.56 19.02 -13.66
N ALA A 427 2.99 18.35 -14.68
CA ALA A 427 3.71 17.93 -15.87
C ALA A 427 4.26 19.12 -16.69
N LYS A 428 3.61 20.29 -16.65
CA LYS A 428 4.08 21.53 -17.31
C LYS A 428 5.49 21.93 -16.88
N ALA A 429 5.84 21.71 -15.61
CA ALA A 429 7.18 22.03 -15.10
C ALA A 429 8.30 21.17 -15.72
N PHE A 430 7.96 20.06 -16.37
CA PHE A 430 8.90 19.09 -16.93
C PHE A 430 8.85 18.95 -18.47
N GLU A 431 8.09 19.80 -19.18
CA GLU A 431 7.93 19.70 -20.64
C GLU A 431 9.26 19.76 -21.41
N GLU A 432 10.14 20.68 -21.02
CA GLU A 432 11.44 20.87 -21.67
C GLU A 432 12.56 20.00 -21.07
N HIS A 433 12.20 18.94 -20.35
CA HIS A 433 13.19 18.11 -19.68
C HIS A 433 14.03 17.28 -20.69
N PRO A 434 15.37 17.27 -20.60
CA PRO A 434 16.20 16.57 -21.58
C PRO A 434 16.06 15.04 -21.53
N ASP A 435 15.82 14.50 -20.32
CA ASP A 435 15.62 13.06 -20.11
C ASP A 435 14.37 12.53 -20.83
N ARG A 436 14.51 11.36 -21.47
CA ARG A 436 13.46 10.76 -22.31
C ARG A 436 12.38 10.06 -21.49
N THR A 437 12.71 9.49 -20.34
CA THR A 437 11.75 8.87 -19.43
C THR A 437 10.80 9.94 -18.88
N ILE A 438 11.35 11.07 -18.43
CA ILE A 438 10.57 12.23 -17.95
C ILE A 438 9.61 12.72 -19.02
N ARG A 439 10.10 12.97 -20.24
CA ARG A 439 9.24 13.39 -21.36
C ARG A 439 8.13 12.37 -21.63
N SER A 440 8.46 11.08 -21.56
CA SER A 440 7.47 10.02 -21.73
C SER A 440 6.37 10.10 -20.66
N LEU A 441 6.73 10.31 -19.39
CA LEU A 441 5.75 10.49 -18.31
C LEU A 441 4.89 11.75 -18.51
N VAL A 442 5.48 12.87 -18.94
CA VAL A 442 4.75 14.11 -19.28
C VAL A 442 3.72 13.85 -20.38
N ILE A 443 4.11 13.14 -21.45
CA ILE A 443 3.20 12.78 -22.56
C ILE A 443 2.04 11.91 -22.07
N LEU A 444 2.30 10.95 -21.18
CA LEU A 444 1.25 10.09 -20.62
C LEU A 444 0.27 10.90 -19.76
N ILE A 445 0.78 11.81 -18.94
CA ILE A 445 -0.07 12.69 -18.11
C ILE A 445 -0.95 13.58 -19.01
N LYS A 446 -0.38 14.17 -20.07
CA LYS A 446 -1.15 14.91 -21.08
C LYS A 446 -2.23 14.04 -21.71
N ALA A 447 -1.86 12.83 -22.15
CA ALA A 447 -2.75 11.87 -22.79
C ALA A 447 -3.87 11.35 -21.90
N ARG A 448 -3.72 11.39 -20.57
CA ARG A 448 -4.76 10.99 -19.61
C ARG A 448 -5.80 12.10 -19.39
N GLY A 449 -5.43 13.36 -19.58
CA GLY A 449 -6.36 14.45 -19.36
C GLY A 449 -7.41 14.61 -20.45
N PRO A 450 -8.38 15.53 -20.26
CA PRO A 450 -9.55 15.66 -21.11
C PRO A 450 -9.26 16.34 -22.46
N GLU A 451 -8.09 16.97 -22.60
CA GLU A 451 -7.74 17.74 -23.79
C GLU A 451 -7.36 16.81 -24.96
N PRO A 452 -7.80 17.14 -26.20
CA PRO A 452 -7.41 16.38 -27.38
C PRO A 452 -5.91 16.51 -27.63
N LEU A 453 -5.25 15.38 -27.91
CA LEU A 453 -3.84 15.37 -28.26
C LEU A 453 -3.60 15.86 -29.69
N ASP A 454 -2.55 16.65 -29.88
CA ASP A 454 -2.02 16.96 -31.21
C ASP A 454 -1.33 15.72 -31.84
N GLN A 455 -1.06 15.82 -33.14
CA GLN A 455 -0.51 14.70 -33.92
C GLN A 455 0.89 14.29 -33.45
N GLU A 456 1.73 15.25 -33.06
CA GLU A 456 3.08 15.00 -32.56
C GLU A 456 3.03 14.21 -31.25
N THR A 457 2.19 14.62 -30.30
CA THR A 457 2.00 13.93 -29.02
C THR A 457 1.44 12.52 -29.22
N LYS A 458 0.54 12.32 -30.21
CA LYS A 458 0.04 10.99 -30.57
C LYS A 458 1.13 10.07 -31.11
N GLU A 459 2.04 10.61 -31.94
CA GLU A 459 3.19 9.87 -32.47
C GLU A 459 4.20 9.54 -31.36
N GLU A 460 4.49 10.46 -30.46
CA GLU A 460 5.36 10.18 -29.32
C GLU A 460 4.74 9.15 -28.38
N LEU A 461 3.43 9.20 -28.14
CA LEU A 461 2.71 8.19 -27.36
C LEU A 461 2.82 6.79 -28.01
N ALA A 462 2.75 6.72 -29.35
CA ALA A 462 2.99 5.49 -30.10
C ALA A 462 4.40 4.94 -29.88
N VAL A 463 5.41 5.82 -29.89
CA VAL A 463 6.81 5.47 -29.60
C VAL A 463 6.96 4.92 -28.18
N ILE A 464 6.23 5.45 -27.19
CA ILE A 464 6.29 4.94 -25.82
C ILE A 464 5.62 3.56 -25.74
N ALA A 465 4.44 3.40 -26.36
CA ALA A 465 3.70 2.13 -26.39
C ALA A 465 4.49 0.99 -27.04
N THR A 466 5.21 1.27 -28.13
CA THR A 466 6.13 0.34 -28.82
C THR A 466 7.40 0.03 -28.02
N GLY A 467 7.68 0.80 -26.97
CA GLY A 467 8.77 0.55 -26.03
C GLY A 467 9.99 1.47 -26.16
N GLY A 468 9.84 2.58 -26.87
CA GLY A 468 10.71 3.73 -26.73
C GLY A 468 10.63 4.35 -25.32
N GLY A 469 11.47 5.36 -25.07
CA GLY A 469 11.39 6.17 -23.84
C GLY A 469 12.10 5.63 -22.61
N ARG A 470 12.61 4.38 -22.62
CA ARG A 470 13.23 3.72 -21.44
C ARG A 470 12.28 3.62 -20.21
N VAL A 471 10.98 3.54 -20.46
CA VAL A 471 9.96 3.42 -19.41
C VAL A 471 9.76 1.99 -18.91
N SER A 472 9.19 1.86 -17.71
CA SER A 472 8.78 0.58 -17.12
C SER A 472 7.66 -0.11 -17.93
N ARG A 473 7.40 -1.39 -17.64
CA ARG A 473 6.36 -2.15 -18.34
C ARG A 473 4.94 -1.64 -18.03
N GLN A 474 4.75 -1.16 -16.80
CA GLN A 474 3.51 -0.57 -16.31
C GLN A 474 3.18 0.71 -17.10
N VAL A 475 4.16 1.63 -17.18
CA VAL A 475 4.05 2.87 -17.95
C VAL A 475 3.79 2.57 -19.43
N ARG A 476 4.45 1.54 -19.99
CA ARG A 476 4.19 1.11 -21.37
C ARG A 476 2.76 0.60 -21.59
N ALA A 477 2.19 -0.12 -20.63
CA ALA A 477 0.81 -0.61 -20.73
C ALA A 477 -0.21 0.53 -20.65
N ILE A 478 0.03 1.52 -19.77
CA ILE A 478 -0.78 2.75 -19.74
C ILE A 478 -0.67 3.48 -21.09
N ALA A 479 0.55 3.67 -21.61
CA ALA A 479 0.76 4.32 -22.90
C ALA A 479 0.05 3.60 -24.04
N ALA A 480 0.12 2.27 -24.07
CA ALA A 480 -0.58 1.43 -25.04
C ALA A 480 -2.10 1.61 -24.98
N TRP A 481 -2.68 1.61 -23.78
CA TRP A 481 -4.11 1.84 -23.60
C TRP A 481 -4.53 3.25 -24.06
N LEU A 482 -3.81 4.28 -23.62
CA LEU A 482 -4.07 5.67 -24.01
C LEU A 482 -3.93 5.85 -25.53
N TRP A 483 -2.93 5.23 -26.15
CA TRP A 483 -2.75 5.28 -27.60
C TRP A 483 -3.94 4.67 -28.35
N LEU A 484 -4.40 3.48 -27.93
CA LEU A 484 -5.58 2.83 -28.51
C LEU A 484 -6.84 3.68 -28.35
N SER A 485 -7.00 4.32 -27.19
CA SER A 485 -8.08 5.25 -26.89
C SER A 485 -8.09 6.45 -27.83
N HIS A 486 -6.96 7.15 -27.99
CA HIS A 486 -6.85 8.36 -28.82
C HIS A 486 -6.92 8.12 -30.34
N HIS A 487 -7.00 6.84 -30.75
CA HIS A 487 -7.15 6.40 -32.14
C HIS A 487 -8.45 5.63 -32.40
N ASP A 488 -9.38 5.57 -31.43
CA ASP A 488 -10.64 4.83 -31.52
C ASP A 488 -10.46 3.34 -31.86
N LYS A 489 -9.34 2.74 -31.42
CA LYS A 489 -8.98 1.34 -31.67
C LYS A 489 -9.24 0.43 -30.46
N THR A 490 -9.81 0.96 -29.37
CA THR A 490 -10.06 0.19 -28.14
C THR A 490 -10.92 -1.04 -28.41
N ASP A 491 -12.04 -0.90 -29.12
CA ASP A 491 -12.96 -2.03 -29.37
C ASP A 491 -12.31 -3.14 -30.20
N GLN A 492 -11.51 -2.76 -31.19
CA GLN A 492 -10.76 -3.70 -32.01
C GLN A 492 -9.71 -4.44 -31.17
N ALA A 493 -8.94 -3.70 -30.37
CA ALA A 493 -7.93 -4.26 -29.49
C ALA A 493 -8.55 -5.17 -28.41
N MET A 494 -9.67 -4.78 -27.81
CA MET A 494 -10.39 -5.61 -26.83
C MET A 494 -10.82 -6.94 -27.44
N ARG A 495 -11.42 -6.94 -28.64
CA ARG A 495 -11.78 -8.19 -29.33
C ARG A 495 -10.58 -9.10 -29.57
N GLU A 496 -9.45 -8.52 -29.94
CA GLU A 496 -8.23 -9.28 -30.21
C GLU A 496 -7.56 -9.81 -28.94
N ILE A 497 -7.49 -9.00 -27.89
CA ILE A 497 -6.92 -9.38 -26.59
C ILE A 497 -7.75 -10.49 -25.97
N ILE A 498 -9.08 -10.30 -25.91
CA ILE A 498 -10.03 -11.26 -25.34
C ILE A 498 -10.11 -12.54 -26.18
N GLY A 499 -10.02 -12.44 -27.52
CA GLY A 499 -10.03 -13.61 -28.39
C GLY A 499 -8.75 -14.46 -28.33
N LYS A 500 -7.66 -13.93 -27.75
CA LYS A 500 -6.38 -14.63 -27.58
C LYS A 500 -6.15 -15.15 -26.15
N SER A 501 -6.83 -14.58 -25.16
CA SER A 501 -6.87 -15.06 -23.78
C SER A 501 -7.84 -16.24 -23.65
#